data_AF-A0A093PJ82-F1
#
_entry.id   AF-A0A093PJ82-F1
#
_cell.length_a   1.000
_cell.length_b   1.000
_cell.length_c   1.000
_cell.angle_alpha   90.00
_cell.angle_beta   90.00
_cell.angle_gamma   90.00
#
_symmetry.space_group_name_H-M   'P 1'
#
loop_
_entity.id
_entity.type
_entity.pdbx_description
1 polymer ?
#
loop_
_entity_poly.entity_id
_entity_poly.type
_entity_poly.pdbx_seq_one_letter_code
_entity_poly.pdbx_strand_id
1 'polypeptide(L)' 'MAGHDSGSQHQFTGFQKYFNSYTIIGRRNYVIATYSAVALIALYFKFRPKKQTPAVADK' A
#
# COMPACT_ATOMS: atom_id res chain seq x y z
N MET A 1 7.01 15.97 29.07
CA MET A 1 6.38 14.64 29.20
C MET A 1 7.50 13.62 28.93
N ALA A 2 8.32 13.25 29.91
CA ALA A 2 8.04 12.35 31.03
C ALA A 2 7.43 11.01 30.56
N GLY A 3 8.24 9.94 30.62
CA GLY A 3 7.75 8.57 30.71
C GLY A 3 7.86 7.75 29.43
N HIS A 4 8.94 6.96 29.34
CA HIS A 4 8.82 5.54 29.01
C HIS A 4 7.83 5.15 27.89
N ASP A 5 8.04 5.62 26.66
CA ASP A 5 7.46 4.97 25.46
C ASP A 5 8.21 3.66 25.13
N SER A 6 8.59 2.90 26.17
CA SER A 6 8.83 1.46 26.07
C SER A 6 7.50 0.71 26.05
N GLY A 7 6.46 1.32 25.46
CA GLY A 7 5.19 0.70 25.18
C GLY A 7 5.37 -0.37 24.11
N SER A 8 5.61 -1.60 24.56
CA SER A 8 5.75 -2.82 23.78
C SER A 8 7.00 -2.90 22.89
N GLN A 9 8.10 -3.33 23.51
CA GLN A 9 9.26 -3.96 22.85
C GLN A 9 8.85 -5.31 22.22
N HIS A 10 7.80 -5.35 21.38
CA HIS A 10 7.71 -6.42 20.42
C HIS A 10 8.82 -6.15 19.40
N GLN A 11 9.93 -6.87 19.53
CA GLN A 11 10.96 -6.98 18.50
C GLN A 11 10.32 -7.69 17.29
N PHE A 12 9.41 -7.01 16.60
CA PHE A 12 8.84 -7.50 15.36
C PHE A 12 10.00 -7.62 14.37
N THR A 13 10.23 -8.82 13.88
CA THR A 13 11.28 -9.11 12.91
C THR A 13 10.69 -9.18 11.50
N GLY A 14 11.54 -9.07 10.48
CA GLY A 14 11.14 -9.17 9.08
C GLY A 14 10.07 -8.16 8.67
N PHE A 15 8.99 -8.64 8.03
CA PHE A 15 7.93 -7.81 7.46
C PHE A 15 7.09 -7.09 8.54
N GLN A 16 6.83 -7.75 9.67
CA GLN A 16 6.05 -7.17 10.77
C GLN A 16 6.76 -5.98 11.43
N LYS A 17 8.08 -5.85 11.29
CA LYS A 17 8.81 -4.67 11.76
C LYS A 17 8.32 -3.38 11.10
N TYR A 18 8.02 -3.48 9.80
CA TYR A 18 7.64 -2.32 8.98
C TYR A 18 6.14 -2.24 8.76
N PHE A 19 5.41 -3.35 8.84
CA PHE A 19 3.96 -3.39 8.67
C PHE A 19 3.34 -4.00 9.91
N ASN A 20 2.97 -3.14 10.85
CA ASN A 20 2.25 -3.49 12.06
C ASN A 20 1.30 -2.37 12.46
N SER A 21 0.25 -2.70 13.21
CA SER A 21 -0.75 -1.73 13.68
C SER A 21 -0.36 -1.06 15.01
N TYR A 22 0.70 -1.54 15.66
CA TYR A 22 1.06 -1.19 17.04
C TYR A 22 1.99 0.00 17.13
N THR A 23 2.94 0.12 16.20
CA THR A 23 3.94 1.21 16.18
C THR A 23 3.52 2.33 15.23
N ILE A 24 3.98 3.55 15.51
CA ILE A 24 3.76 4.71 14.64
C ILE A 24 4.37 4.47 13.25
N ILE A 25 5.55 3.85 13.18
CA ILE A 25 6.23 3.50 11.93
C ILE A 25 5.40 2.49 11.12
N GLY A 26 4.93 1.43 11.77
CA GLY A 26 4.09 0.41 11.13
C GLY A 26 2.82 0.97 10.52
N ARG A 27 2.08 1.79 11.30
CA ARG A 27 0.85 2.45 10.83
C ARG A 27 1.10 3.40 9.66
N ARG A 28 2.19 4.17 9.70
CA ARG A 28 2.58 5.07 8.60
C ARG A 28 2.84 4.29 7.31
N ASN A 29 3.53 3.16 7.40
CA ASN A 29 3.84 2.35 6.21
C ASN A 29 2.60 1.74 5.57
N TYR A 30 1.60 1.33 6.36
CA TYR A 30 0.30 0.93 5.81
C TYR A 30 -0.35 2.05 5.00
N VAL A 31 -0.38 3.27 5.53
CA VAL A 31 -0.96 4.42 4.84
C VAL A 31 -0.22 4.71 3.52
N ILE A 32 1.11 4.71 3.56
CA ILE A 32 1.94 4.92 2.35
C ILE A 32 1.67 3.80 1.33
N ALA A 33 1.60 2.54 1.77
CA ALA A 33 1.32 1.41 0.90
C ALA A 33 -0.07 1.47 0.26
N THR A 34 -1.09 1.91 1.00
CA THR A 34 -2.43 2.10 0.45
C THR A 34 -2.44 3.19 -0.62
N TYR A 35 -1.84 4.36 -0.35
CA TYR A 35 -1.79 5.43 -1.34
C TYR A 35 -0.98 5.08 -2.57
N SER A 36 0.17 4.42 -2.40
CA SER A 36 0.99 3.97 -3.53
C SER A 36 0.27 2.91 -4.37
N ALA A 37 -0.43 1.96 -3.74
CA ALA A 37 -1.20 0.95 -4.45
C ALA A 37 -2.32 1.58 -5.30
N VAL A 38 -3.10 2.50 -4.72
CA VAL A 38 -4.16 3.20 -5.45
C VAL A 38 -3.59 4.03 -6.60
N ALA A 39 -2.49 4.76 -6.36
CA ALA A 39 -1.82 5.53 -7.40
C ALA A 39 -1.30 4.63 -8.54
N LEU A 40 -0.68 3.49 -8.21
CA LEU A 40 -0.21 2.52 -9.21
C LEU A 40 -1.35 1.90 -10.00
N ILE A 41 -2.47 1.58 -9.36
CA ILE A 41 -3.66 1.07 -10.06
C ILE A 41 -4.21 2.13 -11.02
N ALA A 42 -4.33 3.39 -10.58
CA ALA A 42 -4.79 4.47 -11.43
C ALA A 42 -3.84 4.71 -12.62
N LEU A 43 -2.53 4.70 -12.38
CA LEU A 43 -1.51 4.80 -13.43
C LEU A 43 -1.56 3.59 -14.36
N TYR A 44 -1.76 2.38 -13.83
CA TYR A 44 -1.93 1.18 -14.65
C TYR A 44 -3.11 1.33 -15.59
N PHE A 45 -4.29 1.77 -15.12
CA PHE A 45 -5.43 2.00 -16.02
C PHE A 45 -5.19 3.13 -17.02
N LYS A 46 -4.44 4.16 -16.65
CA LYS A 46 -4.08 5.26 -17.56
C LYS A 46 -3.12 4.81 -18.66
N PHE A 47 -2.12 3.98 -18.32
CA PHE A 47 -1.08 3.53 -19.24
C PHE A 47 -1.39 2.18 -19.90
N ARG A 48 -2.37 1.43 -19.41
CA ARG A 48 -2.82 0.18 -20.03
C ARG A 48 -3.34 0.53 -21.42
N PRO A 49 -2.66 0.09 -22.49
CA PRO A 49 -3.11 0.37 -23.84
C PRO A 49 -4.50 -0.24 -24.00
N LYS A 50 -5.48 0.58 -24.43
CA LYS A 50 -6.77 0.06 -24.84
C LYS A 50 -6.48 -0.89 -25.99
N LYS A 51 -6.68 -2.19 -25.79
CA LYS A 51 -6.80 -3.10 -26.92
C LYS A 51 -7.92 -2.52 -27.78
N GLN A 52 -7.63 -2.23 -29.04
CA GLN A 52 -8.68 -1.99 -30.02
C GLN A 52 -9.46 -3.30 -30.07
N THR A 53 -10.53 -3.40 -29.28
CA THR A 53 -11.57 -4.38 -29.56
C THR A 53 -12.21 -3.87 -30.85
N PRO A 54 -12.01 -4.51 -32.02
CA PRO A 54 -12.85 -4.20 -33.15
C PRO A 54 -14.29 -4.41 -32.66
N ALA A 55 -15.05 -3.32 -32.61
CA ALA A 55 -16.48 -3.40 -32.36
C ALA A 55 -17.02 -4.36 -33.42
N VAL A 56 -17.41 -5.56 -32.98
CA VAL A 56 -18.12 -6.61 -33.69
C VAL A 56 -18.18 -6.38 -35.20
N ALA A 57 -17.25 -7.00 -35.93
CA ALA A 57 -17.55 -7.36 -37.30
C ALA A 57 -18.59 -8.49 -37.23
N ASP A 58 -19.88 -8.17 -37.33
CA ASP A 58 -20.88 -9.11 -37.83
C ASP A 58 -22.13 -8.37 -38.34
N LYS A 59 -22.28 -8.46 -39.68
CA LYS A 59 -23.47 -8.34 -40.54
C LYS A 59 -24.28 -7.05 -40.58
#